data_AF-A0A357ZF06-F1
#
_entry.id   AF-A0A357ZF06-F1
#
_cell.length_a   1.000
_cell.length_b   1.000
_cell.length_c   1.000
_cell.angle_alpha   90.00
_cell.angle_beta   90.00
_cell.angle_gamma   90.00
#
_symmetry.space_group_name_H-M   'P 1'
#
loop_
_entity.id
_entity.type
_entity.pdbx_description
1 polymer ?
#
loop_
_entity_poly.entity_id
_entity_poly.type
_entity_poly.pdbx_seq_one_letter_code
_entity_poly.pdbx_strand_id
1 'polypeptide(L)'
;HDMQVPEEGKRPDDHIASELAFLELLCAEQATALRDGTGDGETGDTADNMGTERAEADAATATQQVEVIRNFLSDHLLVFAPLYCKNLQTRAREPFYRQIAALTEALLAKMASAYNARPSVIISEADFLL
;
A
#
# COMPACT_ATOMS: atom_id res chain seq x y z
N HIS A 1 -15.20 3.89 -35.69
CA HIS A 1 -13.97 3.55 -34.97
C HIS A 1 -14.41 2.87 -33.71
N ASP A 2 -14.20 1.56 -33.66
CA ASP A 2 -14.78 0.63 -32.70
C ASP A 2 -14.09 0.79 -31.36
N MET A 3 -14.64 1.64 -30.48
CA MET A 3 -14.08 1.88 -29.15
C MET A 3 -14.63 0.80 -28.22
N GLN A 4 -13.84 -0.26 -28.02
CA GLN A 4 -14.17 -1.29 -27.03
C GLN A 4 -13.98 -0.71 -25.62
N VAL A 5 -15.08 -0.66 -24.86
CA VAL A 5 -15.05 -0.35 -23.43
C VAL A 5 -14.44 -1.57 -22.73
N PRO A 6 -13.37 -1.40 -21.90
CA PRO A 6 -12.85 -2.51 -21.12
C PRO A 6 -13.91 -2.97 -20.11
N GLU A 7 -14.29 -4.24 -20.17
CA GLU A 7 -15.23 -4.82 -19.20
C GLU A 7 -14.60 -4.88 -17.80
N GLU A 8 -15.19 -4.15 -16.86
CA GLU A 8 -14.94 -4.33 -15.42
C GLU A 8 -15.25 -5.78 -15.05
N GLY A 9 -14.23 -6.52 -14.58
CA GLY A 9 -14.33 -7.94 -14.22
C GLY A 9 -13.38 -8.90 -14.95
N LYS A 10 -12.54 -8.42 -15.88
CA LYS A 10 -11.55 -9.25 -16.62
C LYS A 10 -10.08 -9.07 -16.21
N ARG A 11 -9.78 -8.24 -15.22
CA ARG A 11 -8.41 -8.12 -14.70
C ARG A 11 -8.22 -9.15 -13.58
N PRO A 12 -7.13 -9.92 -13.55
CA PRO A 12 -6.74 -10.64 -12.34
C PRO A 12 -6.69 -9.65 -11.18
N ASP A 13 -7.16 -10.05 -9.99
CA ASP A 13 -7.18 -9.19 -8.80
C ASP A 13 -5.78 -8.59 -8.51
N ASP A 14 -4.72 -9.28 -8.94
CA ASP A 14 -3.31 -8.90 -8.79
C ASP A 14 -2.81 -7.81 -9.77
N HIS A 15 -3.69 -7.02 -10.38
CA HIS A 15 -3.25 -5.93 -11.27
C HIS A 15 -2.57 -4.83 -10.46
N ILE A 16 -1.31 -4.48 -10.79
CA ILE A 16 -0.51 -3.51 -10.01
C ILE A 16 -1.22 -2.17 -9.73
N ALA A 17 -2.01 -1.66 -10.67
CA ALA A 17 -2.78 -0.43 -10.43
C ALA A 17 -3.86 -0.59 -9.35
N SER A 18 -4.53 -1.75 -9.29
CA SER A 18 -5.55 -2.05 -8.27
C SER A 18 -4.89 -2.20 -6.90
N GLU A 19 -3.78 -2.93 -6.84
CA GLU A 19 -3.00 -3.12 -5.61
C GLU A 19 -2.44 -1.78 -5.06
N LEU A 20 -1.96 -0.89 -5.92
CA LEU A 20 -1.51 0.45 -5.53
C LEU A 20 -2.68 1.35 -5.07
N ALA A 21 -3.86 1.23 -5.69
CA ALA A 21 -5.04 1.95 -5.25
C ALA A 21 -5.53 1.43 -3.89
N PHE A 22 -5.47 0.13 -3.64
CA PHE A 22 -5.80 -0.42 -2.33
C PHE A 22 -4.79 0.01 -1.26
N LEU A 23 -3.50 0.07 -1.60
CA LEU A 23 -2.48 0.63 -0.69
C LEU A 23 -2.76 2.09 -0.31
N GLU A 24 -3.22 2.89 -1.27
CA GLU A 24 -3.64 4.28 -1.02
C GLU A 24 -4.80 4.36 -0.03
N LEU A 25 -5.83 3.52 -0.19
CA LEU A 25 -6.94 3.42 0.76
C LEU A 25 -6.45 3.08 2.17
N LEU A 26 -5.59 2.07 2.32
CA LEU A 26 -5.07 1.68 3.65
C LEU A 26 -4.25 2.80 4.31
N CYS A 27 -3.48 3.55 3.51
CA CYS A 27 -2.73 4.71 4.00
C CYS A 27 -3.66 5.85 4.43
N ALA A 28 -4.76 6.09 3.71
CA ALA A 28 -5.76 7.10 4.07
C ALA A 28 -6.50 6.75 5.37
N GLU A 29 -6.82 5.48 5.57
CA GLU A 29 -7.38 4.98 6.84
C GLU A 29 -6.42 5.19 8.00
N GLN A 30 -5.12 4.88 7.80
CA GLN A 30 -4.12 5.11 8.83
C GLN A 30 -3.97 6.61 9.17
N ALA A 31 -3.94 7.47 8.15
CA ALA A 31 -3.87 8.92 8.36
C ALA A 31 -5.08 9.45 9.14
N THR A 32 -6.26 8.89 8.91
CA THR A 32 -7.48 9.22 9.67
C THR A 32 -7.36 8.77 11.12
N ALA A 33 -6.96 7.52 11.37
CA ALA A 33 -6.76 7.01 12.73
C ALA A 33 -5.73 7.83 13.53
N LEU A 34 -4.65 8.28 12.87
CA LEU A 34 -3.64 9.14 13.50
C LEU A 34 -4.19 10.53 13.83
N ARG A 35 -4.99 11.15 12.95
CA ARG A 35 -5.61 12.46 13.20
C ARG A 35 -6.60 12.41 14.36
N ASP A 36 -7.45 11.38 14.38
CA ASP A 36 -8.48 11.22 15.41
C ASP A 36 -7.83 10.97 16.78
N GLY A 37 -6.73 10.20 16.83
CA GLY A 37 -5.97 9.98 18.06
C GLY A 37 -5.16 11.19 18.55
N THR A 38 -4.91 12.19 17.71
CA THR A 38 -4.24 13.44 18.12
C THR A 38 -5.18 14.50 18.66
N GLY A 39 -6.50 14.28 18.64
CA GLY A 39 -7.53 15.13 19.22
C GLY A 39 -7.24 16.63 19.09
N ASP A 40 -7.67 17.27 18.00
CA ASP A 40 -7.68 18.72 17.90
C ASP A 40 -8.40 19.28 19.15
N GLY A 41 -7.59 19.79 20.07
CA GLY A 41 -8.01 20.11 21.42
C GLY A 41 -8.91 21.34 21.44
N GLU A 42 -10.22 21.14 21.38
CA GLU A 42 -11.12 22.02 22.10
C GLU A 42 -11.03 21.62 23.58
N THR A 43 -10.17 22.35 24.31
CA THR A 43 -10.03 22.26 25.77
C THR A 43 -11.33 22.75 26.43
N GLY A 44 -12.32 21.87 26.51
CA GLY A 44 -13.43 21.96 27.44
C GLY A 44 -13.00 21.42 28.80
N ASP A 45 -13.08 22.26 29.81
CA ASP A 45 -12.75 22.00 31.22
C ASP A 45 -13.64 20.90 31.83
N THR A 46 -13.32 19.62 31.58
CA THR A 46 -13.77 18.47 32.39
C THR A 46 -12.70 17.39 32.36
N ALA A 47 -11.91 17.31 33.43
CA ALA A 47 -11.02 16.18 33.69
C ALA A 47 -11.86 14.95 34.03
N ASP A 48 -12.26 14.19 33.00
CA ASP A 48 -12.93 12.89 33.13
C ASP A 48 -12.03 11.78 32.59
N ASN A 49 -11.97 10.65 33.29
CA ASN A 49 -11.21 9.43 32.94
C ASN A 49 -11.49 8.91 31.50
N MET A 50 -12.55 9.40 30.86
CA MET A 50 -12.99 9.04 29.51
C MET A 50 -12.03 9.50 28.41
N GLY A 51 -11.22 10.54 28.66
CA GLY A 51 -10.22 11.02 27.69
C GLY A 51 -9.01 10.09 27.52
N THR A 52 -8.63 9.35 28.58
CA THR A 52 -7.48 8.44 28.55
C THR A 52 -7.81 7.14 27.82
N GLU A 53 -9.00 6.57 28.06
CA GLU A 53 -9.47 5.36 27.36
C GLU A 53 -9.63 5.59 25.85
N ARG A 54 -10.08 6.78 25.45
CA ARG A 54 -10.21 7.18 24.05
C ARG A 54 -8.85 7.26 23.35
N ALA A 55 -7.89 7.94 23.96
CA ALA A 55 -6.53 8.08 23.41
C ALA A 55 -5.81 6.72 23.29
N GLU A 56 -6.01 5.82 24.25
CA GLU A 56 -5.49 4.44 24.19
C GLU A 56 -6.13 3.62 23.06
N ALA A 57 -7.45 3.74 22.87
CA ALA A 57 -8.16 3.09 21.78
C ALA A 57 -7.72 3.60 20.39
N ASP A 58 -7.50 4.90 20.25
CA ASP A 58 -7.05 5.50 18.99
C ASP A 58 -5.59 5.11 18.68
N ALA A 59 -4.71 5.09 19.69
CA ALA A 59 -3.33 4.61 19.54
C ALA A 59 -3.26 3.10 19.20
N ALA A 60 -4.13 2.28 19.80
CA ALA A 60 -4.27 0.87 19.45
C ALA A 60 -4.73 0.69 18.00
N THR A 61 -5.67 1.52 17.54
CA THR A 61 -6.16 1.52 16.15
C THR A 61 -5.06 1.89 15.16
N ALA A 62 -4.29 2.95 15.45
CA ALA A 62 -3.16 3.35 14.61
C ALA A 62 -2.08 2.25 14.51
N THR A 63 -1.82 1.55 15.62
CA THR A 63 -0.88 0.41 15.65
C THR A 63 -1.41 -0.76 14.83
N GLN A 64 -2.70 -1.09 14.96
CA GLN A 64 -3.34 -2.13 14.18
C GLN A 64 -3.24 -1.85 12.68
N GLN A 65 -3.39 -0.59 12.27
CA GLN A 65 -3.32 -0.23 10.86
C GLN A 65 -1.91 -0.36 10.26
N VAL A 66 -0.86 -0.18 11.07
CA VAL A 66 0.52 -0.51 10.67
C VAL A 66 0.65 -1.98 10.32
N GLU A 67 0.05 -2.88 11.11
CA GLU A 67 0.06 -4.33 10.82
C GLU A 67 -0.72 -4.66 9.55
N VAL A 68 -1.88 -4.03 9.34
CA VAL A 68 -2.70 -4.23 8.13
C VAL A 68 -1.90 -3.85 6.88
N ILE A 69 -1.27 -2.67 6.86
CA ILE A 69 -0.45 -2.24 5.73
C ILE A 69 0.76 -3.16 5.54
N ARG A 70 1.44 -3.55 6.64
CA ARG A 70 2.59 -4.46 6.57
C ARG A 70 2.22 -5.79 5.93
N ASN A 71 1.10 -6.39 6.34
CA ASN A 71 0.66 -7.69 5.84
C ASN A 71 0.28 -7.58 4.35
N PHE A 72 -0.48 -6.56 3.98
CA PHE A 72 -0.82 -6.33 2.58
C PHE A 72 0.41 -6.14 1.69
N LEU A 73 1.38 -5.30 2.13
CA LEU A 73 2.65 -5.15 1.44
C LEU A 73 3.38 -6.49 1.32
N SER A 74 3.44 -7.28 2.38
CA SER A 74 4.22 -8.52 2.46
C SER A 74 3.64 -9.65 1.61
N ASP A 75 2.32 -9.81 1.65
CA ASP A 75 1.63 -10.97 1.08
C ASP A 75 1.09 -10.75 -0.33
N HIS A 76 0.85 -9.51 -0.72
CA HIS A 76 0.29 -9.17 -2.02
C HIS A 76 1.29 -8.39 -2.87
N LEU A 77 1.56 -7.14 -2.48
CA LEU A 77 2.23 -6.22 -3.39
C LEU A 77 3.72 -6.53 -3.59
N LEU A 78 4.46 -6.82 -2.51
CA LEU A 78 5.91 -7.07 -2.61
C LEU A 78 6.26 -8.43 -3.20
N VAL A 79 5.31 -9.37 -3.26
CA VAL A 79 5.53 -10.70 -3.83
C VAL A 79 5.86 -10.61 -5.31
N PHE A 80 5.17 -9.74 -6.06
CA PHE A 80 5.35 -9.65 -7.51
C PHE A 80 5.81 -8.27 -8.01
N ALA A 81 5.40 -7.17 -7.38
CA ALA A 81 5.58 -5.83 -7.94
C ALA A 81 7.06 -5.45 -8.15
N PRO A 82 8.02 -5.79 -7.26
CA PRO A 82 9.43 -5.50 -7.51
C PRO A 82 9.95 -6.18 -8.78
N LEU A 83 9.61 -7.44 -9.00
CA LEU A 83 10.00 -8.17 -10.21
C LEU A 83 9.32 -7.60 -11.46
N TYR A 84 8.02 -7.31 -11.36
CA TYR A 84 7.26 -6.64 -12.41
C TYR A 84 7.91 -5.31 -12.83
N CYS A 85 8.28 -4.46 -11.86
CA CYS A 85 8.93 -3.18 -12.12
C CYS A 85 10.29 -3.36 -12.80
N LYS A 86 11.13 -4.29 -12.35
CA LYS A 86 12.41 -4.61 -13.02
C LYS A 86 12.21 -5.06 -14.46
N ASN A 87 11.21 -5.90 -14.70
CA ASN A 87 10.89 -6.39 -16.04
C ASN A 87 10.36 -5.27 -16.93
N LEU A 88 9.53 -4.39 -16.39
CA LEU A 88 8.98 -3.25 -17.13
C LEU A 88 10.09 -2.23 -17.48
N GLN A 89 11.04 -2.00 -16.59
CA GLN A 89 12.22 -1.16 -16.87
C GLN A 89 13.07 -1.68 -18.03
N THR A 90 13.26 -2.99 -18.12
CA THR A 90 14.10 -3.59 -19.17
C THR A 90 13.35 -3.83 -20.48
N ARG A 91 12.04 -4.12 -20.44
CA ARG A 91 11.27 -4.59 -21.60
C ARG A 91 10.33 -3.56 -22.21
N ALA A 92 9.94 -2.51 -21.49
CA ALA A 92 9.06 -1.49 -22.05
C ALA A 92 9.71 -0.82 -23.27
N ARG A 93 8.93 -0.60 -24.34
CA ARG A 93 9.43 0.07 -25.55
C ARG A 93 9.64 1.57 -25.30
N GLU A 94 8.66 2.19 -24.65
CA GLU A 94 8.67 3.62 -24.39
C GLU A 94 9.51 3.96 -23.14
N PRO A 95 10.47 4.91 -23.23
CA PRO A 95 11.27 5.33 -22.09
C PRO A 95 10.43 5.80 -20.89
N PHE A 96 9.27 6.40 -21.15
CA PHE A 96 8.35 6.86 -20.11
C PHE A 96 7.96 5.75 -19.13
N TYR A 97 7.51 4.59 -19.63
CA TYR A 97 7.08 3.49 -18.77
C TYR A 97 8.23 2.86 -17.99
N ARG A 98 9.46 2.92 -18.52
CA ARG A 98 10.65 2.50 -17.77
C ARG A 98 10.88 3.40 -16.56
N GLN A 99 10.72 4.71 -16.72
CA GLN A 99 10.91 5.65 -15.62
C GLN A 99 9.79 5.57 -14.58
N ILE A 100 8.54 5.36 -15.02
CA ILE A 100 7.45 5.08 -14.08
C ILE A 100 7.75 3.81 -13.27
N ALA A 101 8.21 2.74 -13.92
CA ALA A 101 8.56 1.49 -13.23
C ALA A 101 9.70 1.67 -12.22
N ALA A 102 10.74 2.44 -12.56
CA ALA A 102 11.83 2.76 -11.65
C ALA A 102 11.37 3.57 -10.43
N LEU A 103 10.51 4.57 -10.65
CA LEU A 103 9.92 5.37 -9.56
C LEU A 103 9.05 4.49 -8.64
N THR A 104 8.20 3.65 -9.22
CA THR A 104 7.34 2.73 -8.46
C THR A 104 8.18 1.76 -7.64
N GLU A 105 9.24 1.16 -8.20
CA GLU A 105 10.14 0.27 -7.46
C GLU A 105 10.79 0.99 -6.26
N ALA A 106 11.30 2.20 -6.47
CA ALA A 106 11.91 2.99 -5.41
C ALA A 106 10.91 3.35 -4.30
N LEU A 107 9.67 3.69 -4.66
CA LEU A 107 8.60 3.98 -3.70
C LEU A 107 8.27 2.73 -2.87
N LEU A 108 8.08 1.57 -3.52
CA LEU A 108 7.80 0.30 -2.84
C LEU A 108 8.91 -0.08 -1.87
N ALA A 109 10.19 0.13 -2.23
CA ALA A 109 11.31 -0.10 -1.33
C ALA A 109 11.27 0.82 -0.09
N LYS A 110 10.89 2.09 -0.26
CA LYS A 110 10.71 3.03 0.86
C LYS A 110 9.55 2.62 1.74
N MET A 111 8.43 2.19 1.17
CA MET A 111 7.28 1.73 1.94
C MET A 111 7.58 0.44 2.70
N ALA A 112 8.22 -0.54 2.05
CA ALA A 112 8.67 -1.76 2.71
C ALA A 112 9.56 -1.45 3.93
N SER A 113 10.50 -0.50 3.80
CA SER A 113 11.31 -0.04 4.93
C SER A 113 10.48 0.67 6.00
N ALA A 114 9.55 1.54 5.63
CA ALA A 114 8.76 2.34 6.58
C ALA A 114 7.84 1.46 7.44
N TYR A 115 7.25 0.42 6.84
CA TYR A 115 6.36 -0.51 7.53
C TYR A 115 7.08 -1.76 8.05
N ASN A 116 8.39 -1.91 7.82
CA ASN A 116 9.15 -3.14 8.10
C ASN A 116 8.50 -4.38 7.43
N ALA A 117 8.03 -4.23 6.20
CA ALA A 117 7.41 -5.29 5.40
C ALA A 117 8.46 -6.04 4.56
N ARG A 118 8.20 -7.32 4.30
CA ARG A 118 9.07 -8.19 3.47
C ARG A 118 8.18 -9.12 2.66
N PRO A 119 8.51 -9.43 1.39
CA PRO A 119 7.71 -10.37 0.62
C PRO A 119 7.65 -11.72 1.34
N SER A 120 6.45 -12.27 1.51
CA SER A 120 6.28 -13.59 2.14
C SER A 120 6.71 -14.74 1.23
N VAL A 121 6.69 -14.50 -0.08
CA VAL A 121 7.25 -15.39 -1.10
C VAL A 121 8.13 -14.59 -2.04
N ILE A 122 9.32 -15.11 -2.35
CA ILE A 122 10.20 -14.55 -3.37
C ILE A 122 9.99 -15.33 -4.66
N ILE A 123 9.51 -14.64 -5.70
CA ILE A 123 9.38 -15.19 -7.04
C ILE A 123 10.53 -14.69 -7.93
N SER A 124 10.94 -15.52 -8.89
CA SER A 124 11.98 -15.21 -9.86
C SER A 124 11.45 -15.31 -11.28
N GLU A 125 12.10 -14.67 -12.26
CA GLU A 125 11.71 -14.82 -13.67
C GLU A 125 11.75 -16.28 -14.14
N ALA A 126 12.67 -17.08 -13.58
CA ALA A 126 12.83 -18.49 -13.92
C ALA A 126 11.59 -19.33 -13.58
N ASP A 127 10.78 -18.90 -12.60
CA ASP A 127 9.55 -19.59 -12.20
C ASP A 127 8.42 -19.46 -13.24
N PHE A 128 8.56 -18.55 -14.21
CA PHE A 128 7.53 -18.24 -15.22
C PHE A 128 7.96 -18.52 -16.67
N LEU A 129 9.20 -18.99 -16.87
CA LEU A 129 9.69 -19.44 -18.16
C LEU A 129 9.45 -20.96 -18.27
N LEU A 130 8.23 -21.33 -18.64
CA LEU A 130 7.87 -22.70 -19.06
C LEU A 130 8.25 -22.95 -20.53
#